data_AF-A0AAU0R9S1-F1
#
_entry.id   AF-A0AAU0R9S1-F1
#
_cell.length_a   1.000
_cell.length_b   1.000
_cell.length_c   1.000
_cell.angle_alpha   90.00
_cell.angle_beta   90.00
_cell.angle_gamma   90.00
#
_symmetry.space_group_name_H-M   'P 1'
#
loop_
_entity.id
_entity.type
_entity.pdbx_description
1 polymer ?
#
loop_
_entity_poly.entity_id
_entity_poly.type
_entity_poly.pdbx_seq_one_letter_code
_entity_poly.pdbx_strand_id
1 'polypeptide(L)'
;MNTPEEVMKGGAFIVNAGIKAESRAQGHYLTGGMESSLSYVVGKFGSFRILSASAVEYTRFVNNGVAAGRVPYSPGAHTGAGTSKYIEGLRQFFILRGKSDKDALAFAFATANKHKQQGMPTTASNRFSSTGQRTGMIEAAMTKKEQELDAYMSVNFDRLVEQNFQKCKSETI
;
A
#
# COMPACT_ATOMS: atom_id res chain seq x y z
N MET A 1 -23.26 12.31 -16.00
CA MET A 1 -23.70 10.94 -16.37
C MET A 1 -22.50 10.05 -16.13
N ASN A 2 -22.61 8.97 -15.37
CA ASN A 2 -21.42 8.14 -15.12
C ASN A 2 -21.06 7.42 -16.43
N THR A 3 -19.78 7.37 -16.72
CA THR A 3 -19.13 6.55 -17.74
C THR A 3 -18.60 5.28 -17.09
N PRO A 4 -18.31 4.20 -17.84
CA PRO A 4 -17.62 3.05 -17.27
C PRO A 4 -16.33 3.45 -16.55
N GLU A 5 -15.61 4.46 -17.07
CA GLU A 5 -14.42 5.01 -16.44
C GLU A 5 -14.71 5.65 -15.07
N GLU A 6 -15.80 6.38 -14.92
CA GLU A 6 -16.19 6.96 -13.63
C GLU A 6 -16.60 5.89 -12.60
N VAL A 7 -17.25 4.82 -13.05
CA VAL A 7 -17.53 3.65 -12.20
C VAL A 7 -16.24 3.01 -11.73
N MET A 8 -15.29 2.75 -12.63
CA MET A 8 -13.99 2.19 -12.27
C MET A 8 -13.22 3.09 -11.29
N LYS A 9 -13.26 4.43 -11.49
CA LYS A 9 -12.65 5.39 -10.55
C LYS A 9 -13.29 5.32 -9.15
N GLY A 10 -14.60 5.15 -9.06
CA GLY A 10 -15.28 4.96 -7.78
C GLY A 10 -14.90 3.66 -7.08
N GLY A 11 -14.76 2.57 -7.83
CA GLY A 11 -14.23 1.30 -7.30
C GLY A 11 -12.81 1.46 -6.75
N ALA A 12 -11.92 2.13 -7.48
CA ALA A 12 -10.57 2.40 -6.98
C ALA A 12 -10.54 3.31 -5.75
N PHE A 13 -11.48 4.25 -5.63
CA PHE A 13 -11.62 5.05 -4.41
C PHE A 13 -11.94 4.17 -3.18
N ILE A 14 -12.87 3.21 -3.33
CA ILE A 14 -13.22 2.24 -2.28
C ILE A 14 -12.00 1.40 -1.88
N VAL A 15 -11.28 0.86 -2.86
CA VAL A 15 -10.06 0.05 -2.63
C VAL A 15 -8.97 0.87 -1.94
N ASN A 16 -8.68 2.08 -2.42
CA ASN A 16 -7.68 2.95 -1.80
C ASN A 16 -8.04 3.33 -0.36
N ALA A 17 -9.32 3.56 -0.07
CA ALA A 17 -9.79 3.78 1.30
C ALA A 17 -9.54 2.55 2.19
N GLY A 18 -9.80 1.35 1.67
CA GLY A 18 -9.48 0.09 2.33
C GLY A 18 -7.99 -0.07 2.65
N ILE A 19 -7.12 0.17 1.67
CA ILE A 19 -5.66 0.04 1.83
C ILE A 19 -5.15 1.02 2.90
N LYS A 20 -5.65 2.27 2.91
CA LYS A 20 -5.29 3.26 3.94
C LYS A 20 -5.69 2.79 5.33
N ALA A 21 -6.92 2.32 5.48
CA ALA A 21 -7.42 1.83 6.77
C ALA A 21 -6.61 0.61 7.27
N GLU A 22 -6.36 -0.36 6.39
CA GLU A 22 -5.62 -1.58 6.73
C GLU A 22 -4.15 -1.27 7.05
N SER A 23 -3.49 -0.42 6.26
CA SER A 23 -2.12 0.03 6.53
C SER A 23 -2.00 0.62 7.93
N ARG A 24 -2.93 1.50 8.32
CA ARG A 24 -2.95 2.08 9.67
C ARG A 24 -3.21 1.04 10.75
N ALA A 25 -4.16 0.13 10.53
CA ALA A 25 -4.51 -0.92 11.47
C ALA A 25 -3.34 -1.91 11.71
N GLN A 26 -2.54 -2.17 10.68
CA GLN A 26 -1.30 -2.94 10.79
C GLN A 26 -0.15 -2.13 11.42
N GLY A 27 -0.35 -0.86 11.74
CA GLY A 27 0.63 0.02 12.39
C GLY A 27 1.66 0.63 11.45
N HIS A 28 1.31 0.78 10.17
CA HIS A 28 2.14 1.38 9.13
C HIS A 28 1.76 2.85 8.89
N TYR A 29 1.91 3.67 9.93
CA TYR A 29 1.70 5.11 9.85
C TYR A 29 2.84 5.89 10.51
N LEU A 30 3.34 6.90 9.79
CA LEU A 30 4.35 7.84 10.27
C LEU A 30 4.08 9.24 9.74
N THR A 31 4.32 9.47 8.44
CA THR A 31 4.11 10.78 7.79
C THR A 31 2.88 10.85 6.89
N GLY A 32 2.21 9.72 6.66
CA GLY A 32 1.15 9.58 5.65
C GLY A 32 1.66 9.44 4.21
N GLY A 33 2.98 9.45 3.97
CA GLY A 33 3.57 9.45 2.63
C GLY A 33 3.14 8.28 1.72
N MET A 34 2.95 7.08 2.27
CA MET A 34 2.41 5.94 1.50
C MET A 34 0.98 6.21 1.08
N GLU A 35 0.12 6.60 2.03
CA GLU A 35 -1.30 6.85 1.81
C GLU A 35 -1.54 7.98 0.80
N SER A 36 -0.72 9.04 0.86
CA SER A 36 -0.79 10.16 -0.08
C SER A 36 -0.25 9.80 -1.47
N SER A 37 0.57 8.75 -1.59
CA SER A 37 1.13 8.28 -2.87
C SER A 37 0.19 7.35 -3.63
N LEU A 38 -0.87 6.84 -2.99
CA LEU A 38 -1.84 5.97 -3.65
C LEU A 38 -2.52 6.74 -4.78
N SER A 39 -2.29 6.30 -6.01
CA SER A 39 -2.86 6.90 -7.21
C SER A 39 -3.42 5.83 -8.13
N TYR A 40 -4.32 6.22 -9.02
CA TYR A 40 -4.84 5.34 -10.06
C TYR A 40 -5.09 6.12 -11.35
N VAL A 41 -4.99 5.40 -12.46
CA VAL A 41 -5.31 5.90 -13.79
C VAL A 41 -6.25 4.90 -14.45
N VAL A 42 -7.30 5.42 -15.09
CA VAL A 42 -8.17 4.62 -15.94
C VAL A 42 -7.82 4.94 -17.39
N GLY A 43 -7.39 3.93 -18.11
CA GLY A 43 -6.98 4.02 -19.51
C GLY A 43 -7.76 3.05 -20.39
N LYS A 44 -7.50 3.13 -21.69
CA LYS A 44 -7.98 2.17 -22.68
C LYS A 44 -6.80 1.46 -23.31
N PHE A 45 -6.93 0.16 -23.49
CA PHE A 45 -5.98 -0.66 -24.22
C PHE A 45 -6.74 -1.52 -25.22
N GLY A 46 -6.77 -1.08 -26.48
CA GLY A 46 -7.66 -1.65 -27.49
C GLY A 46 -9.13 -1.53 -27.08
N SER A 47 -9.83 -2.66 -27.04
CA SER A 47 -11.22 -2.77 -26.59
C SER A 47 -11.38 -2.80 -25.07
N PHE A 48 -10.29 -2.93 -24.31
CA PHE A 48 -10.33 -3.04 -22.85
C PHE A 48 -10.22 -1.68 -22.18
N ARG A 49 -10.97 -1.50 -21.10
CA ARG A 49 -10.69 -0.46 -20.11
C ARG A 49 -9.84 -1.07 -19.00
N ILE A 50 -8.76 -0.40 -18.64
CA ILE A 50 -7.83 -0.87 -17.62
C ILE A 50 -7.75 0.18 -16.52
N LEU A 51 -7.83 -0.27 -15.28
CA LEU A 51 -7.47 0.53 -14.12
C LEU A 51 -6.08 0.09 -13.65
N SER A 52 -5.15 1.04 -13.62
CA SER A 52 -3.81 0.83 -13.07
C SER A 52 -3.67 1.66 -11.81
N ALA A 53 -3.28 1.01 -10.71
CA ALA A 53 -2.99 1.67 -9.45
C ALA A 53 -1.48 1.67 -9.18
N SER A 54 -0.99 2.69 -8.48
CA SER A 54 0.41 2.80 -8.07
C SER A 54 0.54 3.36 -6.66
N ALA A 55 1.67 3.08 -6.05
CA ALA A 55 2.08 3.57 -4.73
C ALA A 55 3.59 3.80 -4.74
N VAL A 56 4.09 4.55 -3.76
CA VAL A 56 5.52 4.70 -3.52
C VAL A 56 6.19 3.33 -3.37
N GLU A 57 7.38 3.16 -3.95
CA GLU A 57 8.03 1.86 -4.12
C GLU A 57 8.14 1.04 -2.82
N TYR A 58 8.44 1.68 -1.69
CA TYR A 58 8.63 0.96 -0.42
C TYR A 58 7.38 0.22 0.07
N THR A 59 6.19 0.58 -0.45
CA THR A 59 4.92 -0.10 -0.16
C THR A 59 5.03 -1.61 -0.38
N ARG A 60 5.79 -2.05 -1.38
CA ARG A 60 6.02 -3.48 -1.65
C ARG A 60 6.70 -4.20 -0.49
N PHE A 61 7.67 -3.57 0.17
CA PHE A 61 8.42 -4.16 1.27
C PHE A 61 7.59 -4.16 2.56
N VAL A 62 6.74 -3.15 2.74
CA VAL A 62 5.79 -3.07 3.85
C VAL A 62 4.70 -4.13 3.69
N ASN A 63 4.16 -4.31 2.46
CA ASN A 63 3.15 -5.31 2.19
C ASN A 63 3.70 -6.73 2.28
N ASN A 64 4.83 -7.03 1.64
CA ASN A 64 5.29 -8.41 1.48
C ASN A 64 6.27 -8.85 2.57
N GLY A 65 6.87 -7.89 3.29
CA GLY A 65 8.02 -8.15 4.13
C GLY A 65 9.31 -8.38 3.35
N VAL A 66 10.39 -8.59 4.09
CA VAL A 66 11.74 -8.87 3.58
C VAL A 66 12.33 -10.00 4.40
N ALA A 67 12.67 -11.12 3.76
CA ALA A 67 13.34 -12.22 4.44
C ALA A 67 14.70 -11.79 5.02
N ALA A 68 15.09 -12.37 6.16
CA ALA A 68 16.32 -12.07 6.89
C ALA A 68 17.57 -12.01 5.98
N GLY A 69 17.75 -13.01 5.11
CA GLY A 69 18.87 -13.08 4.17
C GLY A 69 18.92 -11.95 3.13
N ARG A 70 17.77 -11.31 2.85
CA ARG A 70 17.63 -10.22 1.86
C ARG A 70 17.73 -8.82 2.46
N VAL A 71 17.87 -8.71 3.78
CA VAL A 71 18.07 -7.41 4.43
C VAL A 71 19.45 -6.86 4.02
N PRO A 72 19.51 -5.64 3.44
CA PRO A 72 20.74 -5.02 2.92
C PRO A 72 21.60 -4.43 4.05
N TYR A 73 21.94 -5.28 5.02
CA TYR A 73 22.75 -4.98 6.17
C TYR A 73 23.67 -6.16 6.46
N SER A 74 24.95 -5.87 6.65
CA SER A 74 25.97 -6.84 7.02
C SER A 74 26.67 -6.33 8.28
N PRO A 75 26.44 -6.97 9.44
CA PRO A 75 27.09 -6.59 10.69
C PRO A 75 28.61 -6.58 10.54
N GLY A 76 29.28 -5.50 10.96
CA GLY A 76 30.74 -5.39 10.91
C GLY A 76 31.36 -5.26 9.52
N ALA A 77 30.56 -5.22 8.45
CA ALA A 77 31.08 -5.04 7.10
C ALA A 77 31.55 -3.59 6.90
N HIS A 78 32.86 -3.42 6.67
CA HIS A 78 33.45 -2.16 6.29
C HIS A 78 33.47 -2.10 4.76
N THR A 79 32.38 -1.68 4.14
CA THR A 79 32.24 -1.69 2.67
C THR A 79 32.96 -0.53 1.99
N GLY A 80 33.75 0.28 2.71
CA GLY A 80 34.41 1.50 2.20
C GLY A 80 33.45 2.64 1.83
N ALA A 81 32.17 2.34 1.62
CA ALA A 81 31.10 3.32 1.47
C ALA A 81 30.76 3.90 2.85
N GLY A 82 31.17 5.15 3.11
CA GLY A 82 31.04 5.80 4.41
C GLY A 82 29.62 5.91 4.99
N THR A 83 28.56 5.63 4.22
CA THR A 83 27.16 5.62 4.68
C THR A 83 26.31 4.51 4.05
N SER A 84 25.46 3.87 4.86
CA SER A 84 24.49 2.86 4.39
C SER A 84 23.11 3.50 4.23
N LYS A 85 22.56 3.51 3.00
CA LYS A 85 21.20 4.03 2.72
C LYS A 85 20.12 3.38 3.60
N TYR A 86 20.31 2.11 3.95
CA TYR A 86 19.38 1.39 4.81
C TYR A 86 19.44 1.88 6.27
N ILE A 87 20.64 2.11 6.80
CA ILE A 87 20.81 2.67 8.15
C ILE A 87 20.31 4.11 8.19
N GLU A 88 20.58 4.93 7.17
CA GLU A 88 20.04 6.30 7.10
C GLU A 88 18.52 6.31 7.06
N GLY A 89 17.89 5.40 6.32
CA GLY A 89 16.43 5.27 6.31
C GLY A 89 15.85 4.93 7.69
N LEU A 90 16.49 4.00 8.42
CA LEU A 90 16.09 3.65 9.79
C LEU A 90 16.35 4.79 10.78
N ARG A 91 17.48 5.49 10.67
CA ARG A 91 17.80 6.67 11.48
C ARG A 91 16.74 7.74 11.28
N GLN A 92 16.41 8.07 10.03
CA GLN A 92 15.36 9.04 9.72
C GLN A 92 14.00 8.60 10.27
N PHE A 93 13.67 7.31 10.20
CA PHE A 93 12.44 6.78 10.81
C PHE A 93 12.36 7.06 12.31
N PHE A 94 13.45 6.92 13.07
CA PHE A 94 13.48 7.21 14.50
C PHE A 94 13.50 8.71 14.80
N ILE A 95 14.18 9.52 13.99
CA ILE A 95 14.15 11.00 14.11
C ILE A 95 12.72 11.51 13.94
N LEU A 96 11.99 11.02 12.93
CA LEU A 96 10.57 11.36 12.71
C LEU A 96 9.66 10.92 13.87
N ARG A 97 10.13 10.04 14.76
CA ARG A 97 9.46 9.64 16.01
C ARG A 97 10.00 10.39 17.24
N GLY A 98 10.71 11.49 17.03
CA GLY A 98 11.19 12.39 18.09
C GLY A 98 12.44 11.90 18.82
N LYS A 99 13.23 11.01 18.23
CA LYS A 99 14.51 10.59 18.82
C LYS A 99 15.62 11.58 18.46
N SER A 100 16.56 11.78 19.38
CA SER A 100 17.79 12.50 19.11
C SER A 100 18.57 11.79 18.00
N ASP A 101 19.41 12.52 17.28
CA ASP A 101 20.18 11.93 16.19
C ASP A 101 21.07 10.74 16.64
N LYS A 102 21.69 10.89 17.81
CA LYS A 102 22.50 9.85 18.46
C LYS A 102 21.67 8.61 18.79
N ASP A 103 20.51 8.78 19.42
CA ASP A 103 19.64 7.66 19.78
C ASP A 103 19.03 7.00 18.53
N ALA A 104 18.67 7.81 17.53
CA ALA A 104 18.11 7.34 16.27
C ALA A 104 19.12 6.46 15.52
N LEU A 105 20.39 6.84 15.48
CA LEU A 105 21.46 6.03 14.90
C LEU A 105 21.65 4.72 15.68
N ALA A 106 21.67 4.77 17.02
CA ALA A 106 21.78 3.58 17.85
C ALA A 106 20.61 2.61 17.63
N PHE A 107 19.37 3.12 17.58
CA PHE A 107 18.18 2.33 17.31
C PHE A 107 18.13 1.80 15.87
N ALA A 108 18.65 2.54 14.90
CA ALA A 108 18.78 2.08 13.52
C ALA A 108 19.68 0.84 13.43
N PHE A 109 20.85 0.86 14.06
CA PHE A 109 21.73 -0.32 14.12
C PHE A 109 21.10 -1.49 14.87
N ALA A 110 20.47 -1.25 16.03
CA ALA A 110 19.79 -2.30 16.78
C ALA A 110 18.67 -2.96 15.95
N THR A 111 17.88 -2.15 15.24
CA THR A 111 16.81 -2.60 14.36
C THR A 111 17.37 -3.36 13.16
N ALA A 112 18.42 -2.87 12.52
CA ALA A 112 19.07 -3.51 11.38
C ALA A 112 19.63 -4.90 11.75
N ASN A 113 20.26 -5.02 12.93
CA ASN A 113 20.69 -6.30 13.47
C ASN A 113 19.51 -7.26 13.65
N LYS A 114 18.40 -6.78 14.22
CA LYS A 114 17.21 -7.62 14.41
C LYS A 114 16.56 -8.03 13.10
N HIS A 115 16.48 -7.11 12.13
CA HIS A 115 16.02 -7.41 10.78
C HIS A 115 16.92 -8.43 10.08
N LYS A 116 18.24 -8.36 10.28
CA LYS A 116 19.15 -9.37 9.70
C LYS A 116 18.95 -10.76 10.29
N GLN A 117 18.50 -10.86 11.53
CA GLN A 117 18.20 -12.14 12.19
C GLN A 117 16.81 -12.68 11.82
N GLN A 118 15.79 -11.81 11.76
CA GLN A 118 14.38 -12.22 11.71
C GLN A 118 13.67 -11.86 10.41
N GLY A 119 14.24 -10.95 9.63
CA GLY A 119 13.56 -10.27 8.53
C GLY A 119 12.76 -9.06 8.98
N MET A 120 11.98 -8.55 8.04
CA MET A 120 11.02 -7.47 8.21
C MET A 120 9.64 -8.01 7.83
N PRO A 121 8.59 -7.81 8.64
CA PRO A 121 8.60 -7.28 10.01
C PRO A 121 9.34 -8.20 11.00
N THR A 122 9.73 -7.66 12.16
CA THR A 122 10.20 -8.51 13.28
C THR A 122 9.02 -9.13 14.01
N THR A 123 9.21 -10.29 14.64
CA THR A 123 8.18 -10.93 15.49
C THR A 123 7.66 -9.97 16.56
N ALA A 124 8.56 -9.20 17.18
CA ALA A 124 8.21 -8.28 18.26
C ALA A 124 7.38 -7.08 17.78
N SER A 125 7.38 -6.77 16.48
CA SER A 125 6.62 -5.65 15.91
C SER A 125 5.13 -5.93 15.77
N ASN A 126 4.68 -7.18 15.92
CA ASN A 126 3.26 -7.53 15.93
C ASN A 126 2.47 -6.78 17.02
N ARG A 127 3.12 -6.38 18.12
CA ARG A 127 2.53 -5.55 19.18
C ARG A 127 2.00 -4.19 18.70
N PHE A 128 2.44 -3.74 17.53
CA PHE A 128 2.03 -2.47 16.93
C PHE A 128 0.89 -2.61 15.93
N SER A 129 0.37 -3.82 15.73
CA SER A 129 -0.78 -4.10 14.86
C SER A 129 -2.01 -4.41 15.69
N SER A 130 -3.15 -3.82 15.33
CA SER A 130 -4.45 -4.20 15.88
C SER A 130 -5.09 -5.37 15.14
N THR A 131 -4.60 -5.72 13.95
CA THR A 131 -5.12 -6.85 13.14
C THR A 131 -4.37 -8.15 13.40
N GLY A 132 -3.27 -8.10 14.18
CA GLY A 132 -2.35 -9.21 14.37
C GLY A 132 -1.42 -9.45 13.17
N GLN A 133 -1.65 -8.77 12.05
CA GLN A 133 -0.83 -8.85 10.82
C GLN A 133 0.03 -7.61 10.64
N ARG A 134 1.18 -7.79 10.00
CA ARG A 134 2.13 -6.70 9.66
C ARG A 134 2.49 -6.69 8.18
N THR A 135 1.91 -7.60 7.40
CA THR A 135 2.08 -7.82 5.97
C THR A 135 0.72 -8.15 5.36
N GLY A 136 0.62 -8.13 4.02
CA GLY A 136 -0.60 -8.47 3.29
C GLY A 136 -1.70 -7.42 3.45
N MET A 137 -1.34 -6.15 3.63
CA MET A 137 -2.30 -5.06 3.83
C MET A 137 -3.16 -4.79 2.60
N ILE A 138 -2.65 -5.04 1.39
CA ILE A 138 -3.41 -4.86 0.15
C ILE A 138 -4.46 -5.97 0.04
N GLU A 139 -4.04 -7.23 0.23
CA GLU A 139 -4.91 -8.40 0.17
C GLU A 139 -6.00 -8.32 1.23
N ALA A 140 -5.62 -8.03 2.49
CA ALA A 140 -6.58 -7.86 3.57
C ALA A 140 -7.56 -6.70 3.32
N ALA A 141 -7.10 -5.59 2.74
CA ALA A 141 -7.98 -4.49 2.34
C ALA A 141 -8.98 -4.90 1.26
N MET A 142 -8.52 -5.64 0.24
CA MET A 142 -9.37 -6.14 -0.84
C MET A 142 -10.46 -7.07 -0.30
N THR A 143 -10.09 -8.06 0.53
CA THR A 143 -11.07 -8.96 1.16
C THR A 143 -12.08 -8.21 2.03
N LYS A 144 -11.64 -7.21 2.81
CA LYS A 144 -12.54 -6.40 3.64
C LYS A 144 -13.47 -5.50 2.84
N LYS A 145 -13.08 -5.13 1.62
CA LYS A 145 -13.83 -4.21 0.74
C LYS A 145 -14.59 -4.91 -0.37
N GLU A 146 -14.45 -6.22 -0.51
CA GLU A 146 -15.05 -7.02 -1.58
C GLU A 146 -16.56 -6.78 -1.70
N GLN A 147 -17.33 -6.97 -0.62
CA GLN A 147 -18.78 -6.78 -0.67
C GLN A 147 -19.20 -5.34 -1.04
N GLU A 148 -18.50 -4.34 -0.52
CA GLU A 148 -18.77 -2.92 -0.80
C GLU A 148 -18.43 -2.59 -2.26
N LEU A 149 -17.29 -3.09 -2.75
CA LEU A 149 -16.82 -2.91 -4.11
C LEU A 149 -17.77 -3.59 -5.09
N ASP A 150 -18.15 -4.83 -4.84
CA ASP A 150 -19.06 -5.59 -5.71
C ASP A 150 -20.42 -4.91 -5.80
N ALA A 151 -21.01 -4.54 -4.65
CA ALA A 151 -22.28 -3.81 -4.64
C ALA A 151 -22.19 -2.49 -5.42
N TYR A 152 -21.10 -1.74 -5.24
CA TYR A 152 -20.88 -0.49 -5.98
C TYR A 152 -20.76 -0.74 -7.49
N MET A 153 -19.98 -1.73 -7.89
CA MET A 153 -19.70 -2.04 -9.29
C MET A 153 -20.96 -2.55 -9.99
N SER A 154 -21.66 -3.54 -9.42
CA SER A 154 -22.88 -4.11 -9.99
C SER A 154 -23.96 -3.04 -10.21
N VAL A 155 -24.32 -2.29 -9.17
CA VAL A 155 -25.37 -1.26 -9.28
C VAL A 155 -25.05 -0.22 -10.35
N ASN A 156 -23.78 0.21 -10.42
CA ASN A 156 -23.41 1.26 -11.37
C ASN A 156 -23.28 0.73 -12.80
N PHE A 157 -22.78 -0.49 -13.01
CA PHE A 157 -22.73 -1.09 -14.35
C PHE A 157 -24.13 -1.45 -14.87
N ASP A 158 -25.01 -1.99 -14.04
CA ASP A 158 -26.40 -2.28 -14.43
C ASP A 158 -27.10 -1.01 -14.90
N ARG A 159 -26.88 0.10 -14.19
CA ARG A 159 -27.41 1.41 -14.60
C ARG A 159 -26.85 1.88 -15.94
N LEU A 160 -25.58 1.60 -16.24
CA LEU A 160 -24.99 1.92 -17.55
C LEU A 160 -25.61 1.08 -18.67
N VAL A 161 -25.85 -0.20 -18.42
CA VAL A 161 -26.48 -1.10 -19.39
C VAL A 161 -27.90 -0.63 -19.68
N GLU A 162 -28.70 -0.39 -18.64
CA GLU A 162 -30.08 0.08 -18.77
C GLU A 162 -30.17 1.41 -19.54
N GLN A 163 -29.27 2.35 -19.26
CA GLN A 163 -29.21 3.62 -19.97
C GLN A 163 -28.91 3.44 -21.46
N ASN A 164 -27.99 2.55 -21.81
CA ASN A 164 -27.69 2.28 -23.22
C ASN A 164 -28.86 1.57 -23.91
N PHE A 165 -29.52 0.63 -23.21
CA PHE A 165 -30.70 -0.05 -23.72
C PHE A 165 -31.83 0.92 -24.05
N GLN A 166 -32.15 1.84 -23.14
CA GLN A 166 -33.21 2.84 -23.36
C GLN A 166 -32.89 3.80 -24.50
N LYS A 167 -31.62 4.21 -24.65
CA LYS A 167 -31.17 5.05 -25.78
C LYS A 167 -31.39 4.33 -27.12
N CYS A 168 -30.92 3.09 -27.24
CA CYS A 168 -31.10 2.32 -28.48
C CYS A 168 -32.58 2.09 -28.82
N LYS A 169 -33.42 1.86 -27.81
CA LYS A 169 -34.87 1.74 -28.01
C LYS A 169 -35.50 3.03 -28.55
N SER A 170 -35.06 4.19 -28.08
CA SER A 170 -35.58 5.50 -28.53
C SER A 170 -35.08 5.94 -29.91
N GLU A 171 -33.98 5.36 -30.40
CA GLU A 171 -33.35 5.69 -31.69
C GLU A 171 -33.84 4.79 -32.85
N THR A 172 -34.63 3.75 -32.56
CA THR A 172 -35.23 2.89 -33.58
C THR A 172 -36.55 3.54 -34.06
N ILE A 173 -36.50 4.25 -35.19
CA ILE A 173 -37.68 4.75 -35.94
C ILE A 173 -37.72 4.05 -37.30
#